data_AF-A0A939ZNE5-F1
#
_entry.id   AF-A0A939ZNE5-F1
#
_cell.length_a   1.000
_cell.length_b   1.000
_cell.length_c   1.000
_cell.angle_alpha   90.00
_cell.angle_beta   90.00
_cell.angle_gamma   90.00
#
_symmetry.space_group_name_H-M   'P 1'
#
loop_
_entity.id
_entity.type
_entity.pdbx_description
1 polymer ?
#
loop_
_entity_poly.entity_id
_entity_poly.type
_entity_poly.pdbx_seq_one_letter_code
_entity_poly.pdbx_strand_id
1 'polypeptide(L)' 'MGINTKGKRKIVVDGETYYWFVRIEKDGGHRIHIMTEDKKFNKVYPMIDTEVSVTPEYISKIIRDIEK' A
#
# COMPACT_ATOMS: atom_id res chain seq x y z
N MET A 1 14.26 15.06 3.59
CA MET A 1 12.87 14.95 4.07
C MET A 1 12.48 13.47 4.03
N GLY A 2 12.61 12.76 5.15
CA GLY A 2 12.38 11.32 5.21
C GLY A 2 10.90 10.99 5.44
N ILE A 3 10.39 10.02 4.70
CA ILE A 3 9.18 9.30 5.06
C ILE A 3 9.39 8.59 6.39
N ASN A 4 8.54 8.87 7.38
CA ASN A 4 8.54 8.14 8.65
C ASN A 4 8.14 6.68 8.37
N THR A 5 9.12 5.77 8.43
CA THR A 5 9.02 4.33 8.08
C THR A 5 8.45 3.47 9.21
N LYS A 6 8.17 4.05 10.38
CA LYS A 6 7.66 3.30 11.53
C LYS A 6 6.27 2.72 11.20
N GLY A 7 6.19 1.38 11.11
CA GLY A 7 4.94 0.66 10.82
C GLY A 7 4.54 0.56 9.35
N LYS A 8 5.40 1.01 8.41
CA LYS A 8 5.15 0.92 6.97
C LYS A 8 6.05 -0.14 6.35
N ARG A 9 5.48 -0.92 5.44
CA ARG A 9 6.22 -1.91 4.65
C ARG A 9 6.72 -1.26 3.36
N LYS A 10 7.93 -1.60 2.93
CA LYS A 10 8.53 -1.16 1.67
C LYS A 10 8.44 -2.28 0.65
N ILE A 11 8.17 -1.94 -0.61
CA ILE A 11 8.27 -2.83 -1.77
C ILE A 11 8.85 -2.06 -2.95
N VAL A 12 9.62 -2.76 -3.80
CA VAL A 12 10.12 -2.22 -5.06
C VAL A 12 9.37 -2.92 -6.19
N VAL A 13 8.70 -2.15 -7.05
CA VAL A 13 7.94 -2.66 -8.19
C VAL A 13 8.39 -1.85 -9.41
N ASP A 14 8.80 -2.53 -10.48
CA ASP A 14 9.27 -1.89 -11.72
C ASP A 14 10.40 -0.85 -11.55
N GLY A 15 11.21 -0.97 -10.49
CA GLY A 15 12.29 -0.05 -10.17
C GLY A 15 11.85 1.17 -9.34
N GLU A 16 10.56 1.34 -9.10
CA GLU A 16 10.02 2.36 -8.20
C GLU A 16 9.82 1.81 -6.78
N THR A 17 10.12 2.66 -5.78
CA THR A 17 9.94 2.31 -4.37
C THR A 17 8.58 2.77 -3.87
N TYR A 18 7.79 1.81 -3.41
CA TYR A 18 6.50 2.03 -2.79
C TYR A 18 6.53 1.65 -1.31
N TYR A 19 5.76 2.40 -0.54
CA TYR A 19 5.52 2.20 0.88
C TYR A 19 4.05 1.95 1.08
N TRP A 20 3.73 0.95 1.89
CA TRP A 20 2.34 0.60 2.13
C TRP A 20 2.08 0.23 3.59
N PHE A 21 0.85 0.44 4.03
CA PHE A 21 0.39 0.08 5.36
C PHE A 21 -1.12 -0.14 5.37
N VAL A 22 -1.59 -1.02 6.25
CA VAL A 22 -3.02 -1.25 6.48
C VAL A 22 -3.46 -0.40 7.65
N ARG A 23 -4.56 0.33 7.47
CA ARG A 23 -5.20 1.11 8.52
C ARG A 23 -6.62 0.61 8.69
N ILE A 24 -7.00 0.36 9.94
CA ILE A 24 -8.38 0.07 10.30
C ILE A 24 -9.09 1.41 10.51
N GLU A 25 -10.16 1.65 9.77
CA GLU A 25 -11.00 2.82 9.97
C GLU A 25 -11.99 2.62 11.11
N LYS A 26 -12.58 3.74 11.59
CA LYS A 26 -13.55 3.73 12.69
C LYS A 26 -14.79 2.89 12.40
N ASP A 27 -15.12 2.70 11.12
CA ASP A 27 -16.23 1.89 10.64
C ASP A 27 -15.92 0.37 10.66
N GLY A 28 -14.71 -0.03 11.05
CA GLY A 28 -14.25 -1.42 11.00
C GLY A 28 -13.67 -1.85 9.65
N GLY A 29 -13.78 -0.99 8.63
CA GLY A 29 -13.18 -1.22 7.32
C GLY A 29 -11.65 -1.19 7.35
N HIS A 30 -11.02 -2.19 6.74
CA HIS A 30 -9.57 -2.20 6.53
C HIS A 30 -9.23 -1.48 5.23
N ARG A 31 -8.27 -0.55 5.27
CA ARG A 31 -7.81 0.19 4.10
C ARG A 31 -6.31 0.07 3.93
N ILE A 32 -5.89 -0.26 2.72
CA ILE A 32 -4.49 -0.35 2.33
C ILE A 32 -4.10 0.99 1.74
N HIS A 33 -3.19 1.68 2.39
CA HIS A 33 -2.57 2.89 1.87
C HIS A 33 -1.29 2.51 1.15
N ILE A 34 -1.14 2.92 -0.11
CA ILE A 34 0.06 2.72 -0.93
C ILE A 34 0.54 4.10 -1.39
N MET A 35 1.81 4.40 -1.15
CA MET A 35 2.41 5.67 -1.49
C MET A 35 3.86 5.54 -1.94
N THR A 36 4.33 6.39 -2.83
CA THR A 36 5.76 6.46 -3.22
C THR A 36 6.56 7.36 -2.28
N GLU A 37 7.89 7.23 -2.31
CA GLU A 37 8.79 8.12 -1.56
C GLU A 37 8.60 9.59 -1.94
N ASP A 38 8.41 9.86 -3.23
CA ASP A 38 8.12 11.18 -3.79
C ASP A 38 6.72 11.71 -3.43
N LYS A 39 5.87 10.91 -2.78
CA LYS A 39 4.45 11.19 -2.48
C LYS A 39 3.59 11.53 -3.71
N LYS A 40 4.13 11.39 -4.93
CA LYS A 40 3.40 11.61 -6.19
C LYS A 40 2.30 10.56 -6.38
N PHE A 41 2.57 9.33 -5.94
CA PHE A 41 1.60 8.27 -5.91
C PHE A 41 1.10 8.14 -4.47
N ASN A 42 -0.20 8.34 -4.26
CA ASN A 42 -0.88 8.10 -2.99
C ASN A 42 -2.27 7.56 -3.29
N LYS A 43 -2.42 6.24 -3.20
CA LYS A 43 -3.67 5.52 -3.48
C LYS A 43 -4.11 4.78 -2.22
N VAL A 44 -5.41 4.77 -2.01
CA VAL A 44 -6.04 4.08 -0.88
C VAL A 44 -6.99 3.04 -1.45
N TYR A 45 -6.80 1.79 -1.02
CA TYR A 45 -7.60 0.66 -1.44
C TYR A 45 -8.46 0.16 -0.27
N PRO A 46 -9.78 0.05 -0.43
CA PRO A 46 -10.59 -0.70 0.51
C PRO A 46 -10.18 -2.17 0.42
N MET A 47 -9.88 -2.77 1.56
CA MET A 47 -9.64 -4.20 1.66
C MET A 47 -11.02 -4.87 1.56
N ILE A 48 -11.30 -5.50 0.43
CA ILE A 48 -12.59 -6.14 0.14
C ILE A 48 -12.77 -7.39 1.02
N ASP A 49 -11.66 -8.05 1.36
CA ASP A 49 -11.66 -9.31 2.07
C ASP A 49 -10.62 -9.29 3.19
N THR A 50 -11.07 -9.40 4.44
CA THR A 50 -10.22 -9.38 5.64
C THR A 50 -9.51 -10.70 5.90
N GLU A 51 -9.88 -11.79 5.20
CA GLU A 51 -9.19 -13.08 5.28
C GLU A 51 -7.98 -13.16 4.36
N VAL A 52 -7.92 -12.32 3.32
CA VAL A 52 -6.73 -12.20 2.47
C VAL A 52 -5.62 -11.50 3.24
N SER A 53 -4.61 -12.27 3.65
CA SER A 53 -3.39 -11.70 4.20
C SER A 53 -2.77 -10.71 3.21
N VAL A 54 -2.65 -9.44 3.61
CA VAL A 54 -1.99 -8.43 2.76
C VAL A 54 -0.50 -8.77 2.70
N THR A 55 -0.08 -9.42 1.62
CA THR A 55 1.31 -9.78 1.34
C THR A 55 1.95 -8.79 0.37
N PRO A 56 3.29 -8.68 0.34
CA PRO A 56 3.99 -7.88 -0.65
C PRO A 56 3.59 -8.25 -2.10
N GLU A 57 3.35 -9.53 -2.38
CA GLU A 57 2.93 -10.00 -3.71
C GLU A 57 1.56 -9.45 -4.11
N TYR A 58 0.60 -9.41 -3.17
CA TYR A 58 -0.71 -8.80 -3.40
C TYR A 58 -0.60 -7.31 -3.70
N ILE A 59 0.25 -6.59 -2.94
CA ILE A 59 0.50 -5.16 -3.17
C ILE A 59 1.17 -4.92 -4.52
N SER A 60 2.14 -5.76 -4.92
CA SER A 60 2.77 -5.65 -6.24
C SER A 60 1.75 -5.84 -7.37
N LYS A 61 0.81 -6.78 -7.23
CA LYS A 61 -0.29 -6.96 -8.18
C LYS A 61 -1.17 -5.72 -8.27
N ILE A 62 -1.56 -5.14 -7.13
CA ILE A 62 -2.33 -3.90 -7.10
C ILE A 62 -1.59 -2.78 -7.82
N ILE A 63 -0.31 -2.55 -7.51
CA ILE A 63 0.49 -1.48 -8.15
C ILE A 63 0.51 -1.67 -9.66
N ARG A 64 0.80 -2.90 -10.12
CA ARG A 64 0.85 -3.23 -11.55
C ARG A 64 -0.49 -3.08 -12.27
N ASP A 65 -1.60 -3.34 -11.58
CA ASP A 65 -2.94 -3.15 -12.13
C ASP A 65 -3.28 -1.67 -12.29
N ILE A 66 -2.75 -0.80 -11.40
CA ILE A 66 -2.98 0.66 -11.45
C ILE A 66 -2.17 1.32 -12.55
N GLU A 67 -0.96 0.84 -12.82
CA GLU A 67 -0.05 1.40 -13.82
C GLU A 67 -0.33 0.91 -15.24
N LYS A 68 -1.33 0.02 -15.41
CA LYS A 68 -1.75 -0.52 -16.71
C LYS A 68 -2.77 0.38 -17.40
#